data_AF-A0A818FX79-F1
#
_entry.id   AF-A0A818FX79-F1
#
_cell.length_a   1.000
_cell.length_b   1.000
_cell.length_c   1.000
_cell.angle_alpha   90.00
_cell.angle_beta   90.00
_cell.angle_gamma   90.00
#
_symmetry.space_group_name_H-M   'P 1'
#
loop_
_entity.id
_entity.type
_entity.pdbx_description
1 polymer ?
#
loop_
_entity_poly.entity_id
_entity_poly.type
_entity_poly.pdbx_seq_one_letter_code
_entity_poly.pdbx_strand_id
1 'polypeptide(L)'
;MYQNIPVTNNDTIWCRLKVYFATVAMVCALYANTFHALHRFCRIIYYTRLFFHRNIYLYSCGILIQIFVSILQPLSVLITGVYQYEDYHCQMSLTNWRGMILGAFLIWLSPITIIVIIYACTLSYIRHYSITFTLLQQTRIKRDFTVIKRIIIYCKEKINVYINMEREGAPEPGFFNAIRREEGKIEGEFRDIERSHEQREADKYENRADKYERKEEEDFNQGRFP
;
A
#
# COMPACT_ATOMS: atom_id res chain seq x y z
N MET A 1 27.34 35.29 29.77
CA MET A 1 26.61 34.79 30.95
C MET A 1 25.28 34.25 30.45
N TYR A 2 25.09 32.93 30.42
CA TYR A 2 23.76 32.36 30.19
C TYR A 2 22.96 32.52 31.48
N GLN A 3 21.86 33.27 31.44
CA GLN A 3 20.91 33.31 32.54
C GLN A 3 20.26 31.93 32.64
N ASN A 4 20.45 31.28 33.78
CA ASN A 4 19.76 30.05 34.14
C ASN A 4 18.29 30.38 34.38
N ILE A 5 17.49 30.39 33.31
CA ILE A 5 16.03 30.43 33.44
C ILE A 5 15.63 29.07 34.04
N PRO A 6 14.87 29.04 35.15
CA PRO A 6 14.45 27.79 35.75
C PRO A 6 13.58 27.02 34.76
N VAL A 7 14.01 25.81 34.40
CA VAL A 7 13.21 24.87 33.61
C VAL A 7 11.95 24.56 34.40
N THR A 8 10.79 24.93 33.86
CA THR A 8 9.52 24.61 34.53
C THR A 8 9.11 23.18 34.21
N ASN A 9 8.42 22.50 35.13
CA ASN A 9 7.88 21.15 34.87
C ASN A 9 6.99 21.12 33.62
N ASN A 10 6.31 22.22 33.30
CA ASN A 10 5.45 22.32 32.12
C ASN A 10 6.23 22.18 30.81
N ASP A 11 7.44 22.76 30.71
CA ASP A 11 8.26 22.69 29.51
C ASP A 11 8.70 21.25 29.22
N THR A 12 9.01 20.49 30.27
CA THR A 12 9.40 19.08 30.16
C THR A 12 8.25 18.18 29.68
N ILE A 13 7.03 18.42 30.16
CA ILE A 13 5.84 17.64 29.78
C ILE A 13 5.47 17.93 28.32
N TRP A 14 5.50 19.21 27.92
CA TRP A 14 5.22 19.62 26.54
C TRP A 14 6.24 19.06 25.55
N CYS A 15 7.52 19.08 25.89
CA CYS A 15 8.59 18.45 25.11
C CYS A 15 8.30 16.96 24.89
N ARG A 16 7.99 16.22 25.96
CA ARG A 16 7.68 14.78 25.91
C ARG A 16 6.46 14.47 25.04
N LEU A 17 5.38 15.23 25.18
CA LEU A 17 4.17 15.05 24.37
C LEU A 17 4.42 15.33 22.89
N LYS A 18 5.12 16.42 22.56
CA LYS A 18 5.43 16.78 21.18
C LYS A 18 6.22 15.67 20.48
N VAL A 19 7.27 15.17 21.14
CA VAL A 19 8.08 14.08 20.57
C VAL A 19 7.30 12.78 20.50
N TYR A 20 6.46 12.48 21.49
CA TYR A 20 5.58 11.31 21.47
C TYR A 20 4.67 11.30 20.24
N PHE A 21 3.91 12.37 19.98
CA PHE A 21 3.01 12.43 18.82
C PHE A 21 3.77 12.38 17.48
N ALA A 22 4.92 13.05 17.38
CA ALA A 22 5.77 12.97 16.19
C ALA A 22 6.26 11.53 15.94
N THR A 23 6.66 10.83 17.01
CA THR A 23 7.11 9.43 16.94
C THR A 23 5.96 8.49 16.58
N VAL A 24 4.77 8.68 17.16
CA VAL A 24 3.57 7.90 16.81
C VAL A 24 3.22 8.05 15.33
N ALA A 25 3.26 9.27 14.79
CA ALA A 25 3.02 9.49 13.36
C ALA A 25 4.04 8.76 12.47
N MET A 26 5.33 8.83 12.82
CA MET A 26 6.40 8.12 12.11
C MET A 26 6.24 6.60 12.17
N VAL A 27 5.99 6.04 13.37
CA VAL A 27 5.76 4.60 13.57
C VAL A 27 4.53 4.15 12.80
N CYS A 28 3.45 4.92 12.82
CA CYS A 28 2.24 4.62 12.08
C CYS A 28 2.52 4.52 10.56
N ALA A 29 3.30 5.45 10.00
CA ALA A 29 3.70 5.38 8.59
C ALA A 29 4.57 4.14 8.27
N LEU A 30 5.52 3.80 9.14
CA LEU A 30 6.36 2.61 8.98
C LEU A 30 5.54 1.32 9.02
N TYR A 31 4.67 1.17 10.02
CA TYR A 31 3.84 -0.01 10.19
C TYR A 31 2.74 -0.11 9.13
N ALA A 32 2.25 1.00 8.58
CA ALA A 32 1.35 0.97 7.42
C ALA A 32 2.02 0.30 6.22
N ASN A 33 3.30 0.58 5.95
CA ASN A 33 4.07 -0.09 4.89
C ASN A 33 4.22 -1.60 5.16
N THR A 34 4.50 -1.97 6.41
CA THR A 34 4.56 -3.38 6.82
C THR A 34 3.22 -4.09 6.61
N PHE A 35 2.12 -3.45 6.98
CA PHE A 35 0.78 -3.99 6.80
C PHE A 35 0.42 -4.13 5.32
N HIS A 36 0.77 -3.15 4.47
CA HIS A 36 0.62 -3.25 3.02
C HIS A 36 1.43 -4.41 2.44
N ALA A 37 2.67 -4.62 2.90
CA ALA A 37 3.50 -5.74 2.48
C ALA A 37 2.87 -7.09 2.88
N LEU A 38 2.38 -7.20 4.12
CA LEU A 38 1.71 -8.39 4.63
C LEU A 38 0.43 -8.70 3.84
N HIS A 39 -0.39 -7.69 3.58
CA HIS A 39 -1.60 -7.84 2.78
C HIS A 39 -1.28 -8.34 1.36
N ARG A 40 -0.25 -7.78 0.72
CA ARG A 40 0.23 -8.26 -0.59
C ARG A 40 0.71 -9.71 -0.53
N PHE A 41 1.44 -10.07 0.51
CA PHE A 41 1.90 -11.44 0.73
C PHE A 41 0.74 -12.43 0.87
N CYS A 42 -0.24 -12.12 1.73
CA CYS A 42 -1.44 -12.95 1.88
C CYS A 42 -2.18 -13.12 0.55
N ARG A 43 -2.29 -12.04 -0.24
CA ARG A 43 -2.90 -12.09 -1.57
C ARG A 43 -2.13 -12.96 -2.58
N ILE A 44 -0.80 -12.99 -2.48
CA ILE A 44 0.04 -13.81 -3.36
C ILE A 44 -0.07 -15.29 -3.00
N ILE A 45 0.01 -15.61 -1.72
CA ILE A 45 -0.04 -17.00 -1.24
C ILE A 45 -1.45 -17.59 -1.37
N TYR A 46 -2.47 -16.83 -0.97
CA TYR A 46 -3.87 -17.31 -0.92
C TYR A 46 -4.70 -16.80 -2.10
N TYR A 47 -4.12 -16.78 -3.30
CA TYR A 47 -4.78 -16.25 -4.50
C TYR A 47 -6.09 -16.97 -4.87
N THR A 48 -6.29 -18.22 -4.42
CA THR A 48 -7.49 -19.02 -4.69
C THR A 48 -8.64 -18.71 -3.72
N ARG A 49 -8.36 -18.14 -2.55
CA ARG A 49 -9.36 -17.92 -1.50
C ARG A 49 -9.94 -16.51 -1.63
N LEU A 50 -11.12 -16.40 -2.23
CA LEU A 50 -11.89 -15.13 -2.36
C LEU A 50 -12.09 -14.38 -1.03
N PHE A 51 -12.11 -15.12 0.08
CA PHE A 51 -12.26 -14.55 1.43
C PHE A 51 -11.22 -13.46 1.73
N PHE A 52 -9.95 -13.66 1.42
CA PHE A 52 -8.89 -12.67 1.70
C PHE A 52 -8.98 -11.43 0.81
N HIS A 53 -9.59 -11.56 -0.37
CA HIS A 53 -9.70 -10.47 -1.33
C HIS A 53 -10.89 -9.55 -1.08
N ARG A 54 -12.01 -10.13 -0.65
CA ARG A 54 -13.30 -9.42 -0.58
C ARG A 54 -13.66 -8.98 0.84
N ASN A 55 -12.97 -9.49 1.86
CA ASN A 55 -13.28 -9.21 3.25
C ASN A 55 -12.62 -7.92 3.75
N ILE A 56 -13.33 -6.80 3.55
CA ILE A 56 -12.91 -5.48 4.03
C ILE A 56 -12.73 -5.43 5.56
N TYR A 57 -13.46 -6.26 6.32
CA TYR A 57 -13.40 -6.25 7.77
C TYR A 57 -12.04 -6.73 8.31
N LEU A 58 -11.40 -7.69 7.64
CA LEU A 58 -10.05 -8.12 8.02
C LEU A 58 -9.02 -7.00 7.81
N TYR A 59 -9.15 -6.26 6.72
CA TYR A 59 -8.29 -5.13 6.43
C TYR A 59 -8.49 -4.00 7.47
N SER A 60 -9.75 -3.66 7.77
CA SER A 60 -10.08 -2.67 8.80
C SER A 60 -9.60 -3.09 10.19
N CYS A 61 -9.78 -4.37 10.57
CA CYS A 61 -9.29 -4.90 11.84
C CYS A 61 -7.75 -4.80 11.93
N GLY A 62 -7.05 -5.14 10.85
CA GLY A 62 -5.60 -5.02 10.78
C GLY A 62 -5.10 -3.58 10.94
N ILE A 63 -5.79 -2.60 10.35
CA ILE A 63 -5.48 -1.17 10.54
C ILE A 63 -5.67 -0.77 12.01
N LEU A 64 -6.77 -1.20 12.66
CA LEU A 64 -7.01 -0.89 14.06
C LEU A 64 -5.91 -1.46 14.97
N ILE A 65 -5.49 -2.71 14.74
CA ILE A 65 -4.38 -3.34 15.45
C ILE A 65 -3.08 -2.57 15.20
N GLN A 66 -2.82 -2.17 13.94
CA GLN A 66 -1.63 -1.40 13.58
C GLN A 66 -1.58 -0.04 14.29
N ILE A 67 -2.70 0.69 14.34
CA ILE A 67 -2.80 1.97 15.06
C ILE A 67 -2.53 1.73 16.56
N PHE A 68 -3.14 0.71 17.15
CA PHE A 68 -2.95 0.39 18.56
C PHE A 68 -1.49 0.09 18.89
N VAL A 69 -0.81 -0.74 18.09
CA VAL A 69 0.63 -1.04 18.23
C VAL A 69 1.47 0.23 18.06
N SER A 70 1.12 1.09 17.09
CA SER A 70 1.85 2.33 16.80
C SER A 70 1.75 3.36 17.93
N ILE A 71 0.67 3.34 18.71
CA ILE A 71 0.50 4.17 19.91
C ILE A 71 1.27 3.57 21.09
N LEU A 72 1.20 2.24 21.26
CA LEU A 72 1.77 1.56 22.42
C LEU A 72 3.31 1.55 22.42
N GLN A 73 3.94 1.44 21.25
CA GLN A 73 5.40 1.35 21.15
C GLN A 73 6.12 2.63 21.64
N PRO A 74 5.82 3.84 21.13
CA PRO A 74 6.43 5.07 21.64
C PRO A 74 6.11 5.33 23.11
N LEU A 75 4.97 4.86 23.61
CA LEU A 75 4.59 5.00 25.02
C LEU A 75 5.58 4.25 25.92
N SER A 76 6.00 3.04 25.53
CA SER A 76 7.01 2.27 26.28
C SER A 76 8.35 3.01 26.37
N VAL A 77 8.77 3.69 25.30
CA VAL A 77 9.99 4.50 25.27
C VAL A 77 9.82 5.77 26.11
N LEU A 78 8.64 6.39 26.08
CA LEU A 78 8.35 7.58 26.88
C LEU A 78 8.47 7.32 28.39
N ILE A 79 7.97 6.16 28.85
CA ILE A 79 8.03 5.74 30.26
C ILE A 79 9.48 5.61 30.75
N THR A 80 10.42 5.25 29.87
CA THR A 80 11.83 5.13 30.25
C THR A 80 12.51 6.48 30.51
N GLY A 81 11.88 7.62 30.19
CA GLY A 81 12.41 8.95 30.50
C GLY A 81 13.58 9.38 29.61
N VAL A 82 13.65 8.89 28.38
CA VAL A 82 14.74 9.18 27.42
C VAL A 82 14.80 10.65 27.03
N TYR A 83 13.66 11.34 26.98
CA TYR A 83 13.59 12.73 26.56
C TYR A 83 13.76 13.68 27.74
N GLN A 84 14.77 14.54 27.64
CA GLN A 84 15.09 15.59 28.60
C GLN A 84 15.08 16.94 27.90
N TYR A 85 14.71 17.97 28.66
CA TYR A 85 14.76 19.35 28.22
C TYR A 85 16.10 19.93 28.68
N GLU A 86 17.01 20.13 27.75
CA GLU A 86 18.35 20.68 28.00
C GLU A 86 18.53 21.92 27.12
N ASP A 87 19.03 23.01 27.69
CA ASP A 87 19.35 24.26 26.98
C ASP A 87 18.25 24.75 26.02
N TYR A 88 17.00 24.77 26.48
CA TYR A 88 15.80 25.19 25.73
C TYR A 88 15.38 24.29 24.57
N HIS A 89 16.03 23.13 24.41
CA HIS A 89 15.73 22.17 23.37
C HIS A 89 15.30 20.82 23.98
N CYS A 90 14.38 20.17 23.27
CA CYS A 90 13.93 18.83 23.61
C CYS A 90 14.84 17.83 22.91
N GLN A 91 15.71 17.14 23.64
CA GLN A 91 16.66 16.18 23.07
C GLN A 91 16.62 14.83 23.78
N MET A 92 17.13 13.80 23.10
CA MET A 92 17.34 12.50 23.71
C MET A 92 18.55 12.59 24.64
N SER A 93 18.36 12.21 25.90
CA SER A 93 19.45 12.09 26.85
C SER A 93 20.34 10.91 26.49
N LEU A 94 21.62 11.18 26.23
CA LEU A 94 22.62 10.14 25.94
C LEU A 94 22.91 9.25 27.17
N THR A 95 22.51 9.69 28.37
CA THR A 95 22.72 8.93 29.60
C THR A 95 21.84 7.67 29.67
N ASN A 96 20.70 7.67 28.99
CA ASN A 96 19.72 6.59 29.04
C ASN A 96 19.84 5.66 27.81
N TRP A 97 21.01 5.04 27.67
CA TRP A 97 21.31 4.13 26.56
C TRP A 97 20.31 2.97 26.46
N ARG A 98 19.76 2.50 27.59
CA ARG A 98 18.76 1.41 27.63
C ARG A 98 17.49 1.79 26.88
N GLY A 99 16.96 2.97 27.15
CA GLY A 99 15.77 3.49 26.46
C GLY A 99 16.06 3.78 24.98
N MET A 100 17.27 4.23 24.64
CA MET A 100 17.68 4.41 23.24
C MET A 100 17.73 3.10 22.46
N ILE A 101 18.34 2.04 23.02
CA ILE A 101 18.39 0.71 22.38
C ILE A 101 16.97 0.13 22.24
N LEU A 102 16.15 0.24 23.30
CA LEU A 102 14.76 -0.22 23.26
C LEU A 102 13.97 0.51 22.15
N GLY A 103 14.12 1.84 22.07
CA GLY A 103 13.50 2.65 21.02
C GLY A 103 13.98 2.25 19.63
N ALA A 104 15.30 2.10 19.43
CA ALA A 104 15.87 1.66 18.15
C ALA A 104 15.34 0.28 17.73
N PHE A 105 15.22 -0.65 18.67
CA PHE A 105 14.72 -1.99 18.38
C PHE A 105 13.23 -2.00 18.04
N LEU A 106 12.39 -1.38 18.87
CA LEU A 106 10.94 -1.40 18.71
C LEU A 106 10.45 -0.53 17.54
N ILE A 107 11.00 0.67 17.39
CA ILE A 107 10.52 1.66 16.40
C ILE A 107 11.10 1.36 15.01
N TRP A 108 12.37 0.93 14.92
CA TRP A 108 13.07 0.79 13.64
C TRP A 108 13.32 -0.66 13.23
N LEU A 109 14.02 -1.45 14.05
CA LEU A 109 14.43 -2.79 13.65
C LEU A 109 13.25 -3.76 13.52
N SER A 110 12.25 -3.67 14.40
CA SER A 110 11.06 -4.52 14.36
C SER A 110 10.29 -4.42 13.03
N PRO A 111 9.80 -3.25 12.58
CA PRO A 111 9.08 -3.19 11.30
C PRO A 111 9.95 -3.57 10.10
N ILE A 112 11.23 -3.21 10.10
CA ILE A 112 12.17 -3.57 9.00
C ILE A 112 12.36 -5.07 8.92
N THR A 113 12.61 -5.75 10.04
CA THR A 113 12.80 -7.21 10.07
C THR A 113 11.54 -7.94 9.62
N ILE A 114 10.35 -7.50 10.04
CA ILE A 114 9.07 -8.05 9.57
C ILE A 114 8.93 -7.89 8.05
N ILE A 115 9.23 -6.71 7.49
CA ILE A 115 9.18 -6.49 6.04
C ILE A 115 10.15 -7.42 5.30
N VAL A 116 11.38 -7.55 5.78
CA VAL A 116 12.41 -8.43 5.18
C VAL A 116 11.95 -9.89 5.20
N ILE A 117 11.39 -10.35 6.32
CA ILE A 117 10.85 -11.72 6.46
C ILE A 117 9.70 -11.93 5.46
N ILE A 118 8.73 -11.01 5.41
CA ILE A 118 7.61 -11.08 4.46
C ILE A 118 8.13 -11.15 3.03
N TYR A 119 9.10 -10.33 2.68
CA TYR A 119 9.68 -10.29 1.34
C TYR A 119 10.43 -11.59 1.00
N ALA A 120 11.23 -12.11 1.93
CA ALA A 120 11.92 -13.38 1.77
C ALA A 120 10.93 -14.54 1.58
N CYS A 121 9.88 -14.62 2.40
CA CYS A 121 8.82 -15.61 2.26
C CYS A 121 8.08 -15.48 0.92
N THR A 122 7.78 -14.25 0.49
CA THR A 122 7.15 -13.98 -0.82
C THR A 122 8.02 -14.50 -1.96
N LEU A 123 9.32 -14.20 -1.93
CA LEU A 123 10.26 -14.64 -2.96
C LEU A 123 10.43 -16.16 -2.98
N SER A 124 10.53 -16.79 -1.81
CA SER A 124 10.60 -18.25 -1.70
C SER A 124 9.37 -18.91 -2.30
N TYR A 125 8.18 -18.37 -2.02
CA TYR A 125 6.93 -18.85 -2.63
C TYR A 125 6.93 -18.67 -4.15
N ILE A 126 7.29 -17.49 -4.65
CA ILE A 126 7.33 -17.22 -6.10
C ILE A 126 8.32 -18.14 -6.81
N ARG A 127 9.50 -18.39 -6.23
CA ARG A 127 10.50 -19.29 -6.82
C ARG A 127 9.97 -20.72 -6.95
N HIS A 128 9.32 -21.22 -5.90
CA HIS A 128 8.76 -22.56 -5.89
C HIS A 128 7.61 -22.73 -6.90
N TYR A 129 6.81 -21.68 -7.12
CA TYR A 129 5.66 -21.69 -8.04
C TYR A 129 5.89 -20.87 -9.33
N SER A 130 7.16 -20.70 -9.72
CA SER A 130 7.57 -19.74 -10.75
C SER A 130 6.92 -19.98 -12.11
N ILE A 131 6.71 -21.23 -12.52
CA ILE A 131 6.11 -21.56 -13.83
C ILE A 131 4.66 -21.04 -13.90
N THR A 132 3.85 -21.31 -12.87
CA THR A 132 2.45 -20.85 -12.79
C THR A 132 2.36 -19.34 -12.60
N PHE A 133 3.27 -18.77 -11.80
CA PHE A 133 3.28 -17.34 -11.50
C PHE A 133 3.69 -16.49 -12.70
N THR A 134 4.65 -16.92 -13.51
CA THR A 134 5.13 -16.18 -14.70
C THR A 134 4.00 -15.96 -15.70
N LEU A 135 3.14 -16.96 -15.90
CA LEU A 135 1.97 -16.86 -16.79
C LEU A 135 0.92 -15.87 -16.27
N LEU A 136 0.63 -15.87 -14.96
CA LEU A 136 -0.32 -14.95 -14.33
C LEU A 136 0.22 -13.52 -14.22
N GLN A 137 1.53 -13.37 -14.02
CA GLN A 137 2.19 -12.09 -13.88
C GLN A 137 2.30 -11.37 -15.23
N GLN A 138 2.54 -12.10 -16.32
CA GLN A 138 2.50 -11.53 -17.68
C GLN A 138 1.12 -10.96 -18.04
N THR A 139 0.02 -11.60 -17.63
CA THR A 139 -1.33 -11.06 -17.86
C THR A 139 -1.61 -9.81 -17.04
N ARG A 140 -1.16 -9.75 -15.77
CA ARG A 140 -1.33 -8.56 -14.93
C ARG A 140 -0.49 -7.37 -15.41
N ILE A 141 0.79 -7.61 -15.74
CA ILE A 141 1.69 -6.58 -16.28
C ILE A 141 1.12 -6.01 -17.59
N LYS A 142 0.56 -6.85 -18.47
CA LYS A 142 -0.10 -6.37 -19.71
C LYS A 142 -1.28 -5.45 -19.42
N ARG A 143 -2.08 -5.73 -18.39
CA ARG A 143 -3.20 -4.88 -17.98
C ARG A 143 -2.72 -3.55 -17.42
N ASP A 144 -1.73 -3.56 -16.51
CA ASP A 144 -1.20 -2.33 -15.93
C ASP A 144 -0.53 -1.43 -16.99
N PHE A 145 0.23 -2.02 -17.92
CA PHE A 145 0.79 -1.30 -19.07
C PHE A 145 -0.30 -0.74 -20.00
N THR A 146 -1.40 -1.46 -20.19
CA THR A 146 -2.53 -0.98 -21.00
C THR A 146 -3.18 0.23 -20.34
N VAL A 147 -3.39 0.20 -19.03
CA VAL A 147 -3.94 1.34 -18.26
C VAL A 147 -2.99 2.54 -18.32
N ILE A 148 -1.69 2.34 -18.07
CA ILE A 148 -0.68 3.41 -18.14
C ILE A 148 -0.62 4.01 -19.55
N LYS A 149 -0.64 3.18 -20.60
CA LYS A 149 -0.65 3.65 -21.99
C LYS A 149 -1.88 4.52 -22.27
N ARG A 150 -3.05 4.14 -21.76
CA ARG A 150 -4.29 4.93 -21.90
C ARG A 150 -4.20 6.27 -21.18
N ILE A 151 -3.64 6.30 -19.96
CA ILE A 151 -3.42 7.55 -19.21
C ILE A 151 -2.46 8.48 -19.98
N ILE A 152 -1.36 7.94 -20.54
CA ILE A 152 -0.41 8.74 -21.31
C ILE A 152 -1.05 9.33 -22.56
N ILE A 153 -1.87 8.56 -23.29
CA ILE A 153 -2.60 9.06 -24.47
C ILE A 153 -3.55 10.19 -24.07
N TYR A 154 -4.34 9.99 -23.02
CA TYR A 154 -5.27 11.00 -22.50
C TYR A 154 -4.55 12.28 -22.06
N CYS A 155 -3.44 12.15 -21.31
CA CYS A 155 -2.62 13.30 -20.92
C CYS A 155 -2.03 14.03 -22.12
N LYS A 156 -1.55 13.30 -23.13
CA LYS A 156 -1.00 13.89 -24.36
C LYS A 156 -2.06 14.66 -25.14
N GLU A 157 -3.27 14.14 -25.23
CA GLU A 157 -4.40 14.77 -25.90
C GLU A 157 -4.83 16.06 -25.18
N LYS A 158 -5.01 16.01 -23.84
CA LYS A 158 -5.29 17.21 -23.03
C LYS A 158 -4.20 18.27 -23.16
N ILE A 159 -2.92 17.89 -23.09
CA ILE A 159 -1.79 18.83 -23.24
C ILE A 159 -1.81 19.48 -24.62
N ASN A 160 -2.06 18.73 -25.69
CA ASN A 160 -2.18 19.30 -27.05
C ASN A 160 -3.34 20.29 -27.15
N VAL A 161 -4.48 20.01 -26.52
CA VAL A 161 -5.61 20.96 -26.49
C VAL A 161 -5.21 22.25 -25.76
N TYR A 162 -4.54 22.15 -24.61
CA TYR A 162 -4.05 23.32 -23.88
C TYR A 162 -3.06 24.17 -24.70
N ILE A 163 -2.10 23.52 -25.39
CA ILE A 163 -1.13 24.22 -26.24
C ILE A 163 -1.81 24.91 -27.43
N ASN A 164 -2.84 24.30 -28.02
CA ASN A 164 -3.58 24.91 -29.12
C ASN A 164 -4.46 26.08 -28.65
N MET A 165 -5.07 26.00 -27.47
CA MET A 165 -5.81 27.11 -26.86
C MET A 165 -4.92 28.33 -26.60
N GLU A 166 -3.69 28.12 -26.15
CA GLU A 166 -2.73 29.20 -25.90
C GLU A 166 -2.31 29.91 -27.19
N ARG A 167 -2.36 29.21 -28.34
CA ARG A 167 -2.06 29.77 -29.66
C ARG A 167 -3.19 30.59 -30.27
N GLU A 168 -4.46 30.27 -29.99
CA GLU A 168 -5.61 30.81 -30.72
C GLU A 168 -6.34 31.96 -30.00
N GLY A 169 -5.98 32.26 -28.75
CA GLY A 169 -6.63 33.32 -27.97
C GLY A 169 -7.95 32.85 -27.33
N ALA A 170 -8.51 33.68 -26.43
CA ALA A 170 -9.50 33.27 -25.43
C ALA A 170 -10.68 32.43 -26.00
N PRO A 171 -10.99 31.26 -25.40
CA PRO A 171 -11.97 30.33 -25.95
C PRO A 171 -13.39 30.89 -25.87
N GLU A 172 -14.16 30.69 -26.95
CA GLU A 172 -15.58 31.01 -26.97
C GLU A 172 -16.36 30.26 -25.87
N PRO A 173 -17.38 30.90 -25.26
CA PRO A 173 -18.13 30.34 -24.13
C PRO A 173 -18.87 29.01 -24.42
N GLY A 174 -18.96 28.59 -25.68
CA GLY A 174 -19.54 27.29 -26.08
C GLY A 174 -18.57 26.09 -25.99
N PHE A 175 -17.25 26.33 -25.96
CA PHE A 175 -16.24 25.29 -26.14
C PHE A 175 -16.22 24.25 -25.00
N PHE A 176 -16.40 24.71 -23.75
CA PHE A 176 -16.42 23.82 -22.58
C PHE A 176 -17.63 22.86 -22.55
N ASN A 177 -18.76 23.26 -23.13
CA ASN A 177 -19.94 22.40 -23.22
C ASN A 177 -19.77 21.31 -24.29
N ALA A 178 -19.00 21.57 -25.35
CA ALA A 178 -18.63 20.57 -26.35
C ALA A 178 -17.68 19.53 -25.75
N ILE A 179 -16.65 19.96 -25.00
CA ILE A 179 -15.73 19.04 -24.29
C ILE A 179 -16.50 18.15 -23.31
N ARG A 180 -17.42 18.72 -22.52
CA ARG A 180 -18.18 17.94 -21.53
C ARG A 180 -19.08 16.87 -22.18
N ARG A 181 -19.59 17.12 -23.39
CA ARG A 181 -20.35 16.11 -24.16
C ARG A 181 -19.46 14.99 -24.68
N GLU A 182 -18.26 15.32 -25.16
CA GLU A 182 -17.30 14.31 -25.64
C GLU A 182 -16.76 13.45 -24.48
N GLU A 183 -16.48 14.05 -23.32
CA GLU A 183 -16.07 13.33 -22.11
C GLU A 183 -17.12 12.28 -21.69
N GLY A 184 -18.41 12.64 -21.73
CA GLY A 184 -19.49 11.70 -21.41
C GLY A 184 -19.62 10.55 -22.42
N LYS A 185 -19.31 10.78 -23.70
CA LYS A 185 -19.33 9.74 -24.74
C LYS A 185 -18.16 8.77 -24.60
N ILE A 186 -16.97 9.28 -24.29
CA ILE A 186 -15.77 8.49 -24.07
C ILE A 186 -15.91 7.65 -22.80
N GLU A 187 -16.46 8.19 -21.71
CA GLU A 187 -16.74 7.40 -20.49
C GLU A 187 -17.74 6.26 -20.74
N GLY A 188 -18.72 6.47 -21.62
CA GLY A 188 -19.68 5.45 -22.04
C GLY A 188 -19.00 4.29 -22.77
N GLU A 189 -18.22 4.59 -23.82
CA GLU A 189 -17.46 3.58 -24.57
C GLU A 189 -16.47 2.83 -23.68
N PHE A 190 -15.84 3.51 -22.72
CA PHE A 190 -14.91 2.87 -21.79
C PHE A 190 -15.61 1.85 -20.90
N ARG A 191 -16.81 2.17 -20.41
CA ARG A 191 -17.62 1.27 -19.58
C ARG A 191 -18.11 0.04 -20.34
N ASP A 192 -18.36 0.18 -21.64
CA ASP A 192 -18.77 -0.94 -22.50
C ASP A 192 -17.59 -1.85 -22.86
N ILE A 193 -16.41 -1.26 -23.13
CA ILE A 193 -15.18 -2.02 -23.34
C ILE A 193 -14.78 -2.78 -22.07
N GLU A 194 -14.89 -2.14 -20.89
CA GLU A 194 -14.60 -2.78 -19.60
C GLU A 194 -15.52 -3.97 -19.34
N ARG A 195 -16.85 -3.81 -19.52
CA ARG A 195 -17.80 -4.93 -19.43
C ARG A 195 -17.48 -6.05 -20.43
N SER A 196 -17.14 -5.72 -21.67
CA SER A 196 -16.79 -6.73 -22.68
C SER A 196 -15.52 -7.51 -22.32
N HIS A 197 -14.57 -6.86 -21.65
CA HIS A 197 -13.32 -7.50 -21.24
C HIS A 197 -13.53 -8.37 -19.99
N GLU A 198 -14.30 -7.89 -19.01
CA GLU A 198 -14.69 -8.69 -17.84
C GLU A 198 -15.43 -9.96 -18.26
N GLN A 199 -16.36 -9.86 -19.22
CA GLN A 199 -17.11 -11.01 -19.71
C GLN A 199 -16.21 -12.03 -20.42
N ARG A 200 -15.25 -11.58 -21.26
CA ARG A 200 -14.26 -12.48 -21.88
C ARG A 200 -13.30 -13.12 -20.88
N GLU A 201 -12.98 -12.44 -19.77
CA GLU A 201 -12.18 -13.05 -18.72
C GLU A 201 -13.00 -14.09 -17.94
N ALA A 202 -14.26 -13.80 -17.61
CA ALA A 202 -15.17 -14.75 -16.97
C ALA A 202 -15.30 -16.04 -17.81
N ASP A 203 -15.58 -15.91 -19.10
CA ASP A 203 -15.68 -17.05 -20.03
C ASP A 203 -14.37 -17.87 -20.09
N LYS A 204 -13.22 -17.20 -19.97
CA LYS A 204 -11.91 -17.88 -19.93
C LYS A 204 -11.65 -18.61 -18.62
N TYR A 205 -12.18 -18.12 -17.49
CA TYR A 205 -12.07 -18.81 -16.21
C TYR A 205 -12.98 -20.04 -16.18
N GLU A 206 -14.22 -19.92 -16.69
CA GLU A 206 -15.18 -21.03 -16.80
C GLU A 206 -14.63 -22.15 -17.69
N ASN A 207 -14.17 -21.83 -18.90
CA ASN A 207 -13.56 -22.82 -19.80
C ASN A 207 -12.29 -23.48 -19.24
N ARG A 208 -11.58 -22.83 -18.30
CA ARG A 208 -10.40 -23.42 -17.64
C ARG A 208 -10.81 -24.33 -16.50
N ALA A 209 -11.82 -23.97 -15.71
CA ALA A 209 -12.36 -24.82 -14.66
C ALA A 209 -12.82 -26.17 -15.24
N ASP A 210 -13.61 -26.14 -16.31
CA ASP A 210 -14.08 -27.34 -17.04
C ASP A 210 -12.94 -28.22 -17.57
N LYS A 211 -11.78 -27.61 -17.85
CA LYS A 211 -10.61 -28.34 -18.34
C LYS A 211 -9.81 -28.98 -17.20
N TYR A 212 -9.79 -28.37 -16.02
CA TYR A 212 -9.18 -28.98 -14.84
C TYR A 212 -10.05 -30.12 -14.31
N GLU A 213 -11.38 -29.94 -14.24
CA GLU A 213 -12.30 -31.00 -13.81
C GLU A 213 -12.23 -32.24 -14.72
N ARG A 214 -12.24 -32.04 -16.06
CA ARG A 214 -12.07 -33.16 -16.99
C ARG A 214 -10.73 -33.88 -16.84
N LYS A 215 -9.66 -33.14 -16.56
CA LYS A 215 -8.34 -33.75 -16.38
C LYS A 215 -8.27 -34.54 -15.08
N GLU A 216 -8.94 -34.06 -14.03
CA GLU A 216 -9.04 -34.76 -12.74
C GLU A 216 -9.84 -36.06 -12.88
N GLU A 217 -10.94 -36.07 -13.66
CA GLU A 217 -11.68 -37.29 -14.01
C GLU A 217 -10.85 -38.27 -14.86
N GLU A 218 -10.07 -37.78 -15.83
CA GLU A 218 -9.17 -38.62 -16.65
C GLU A 218 -8.06 -39.26 -15.80
N ASP A 219 -7.44 -38.49 -14.90
CA ASP A 219 -6.39 -38.98 -14.00
C ASP A 219 -6.95 -39.98 -12.96
N PHE A 220 -8.19 -39.78 -12.49
CA PHE A 220 -8.90 -40.72 -11.62
C PHE A 220 -9.21 -42.04 -12.32
N ASN A 221 -9.75 -41.99 -13.55
CA ASN A 221 -10.08 -43.19 -14.33
C ASN A 221 -8.85 -44.02 -14.74
N GLN A 222 -7.67 -43.38 -14.84
CA GLN A 222 -6.42 -44.07 -15.16
C GLN A 222 -5.71 -44.65 -13.93
N GLY A 223 -6.32 -44.58 -12.73
CA GLY A 223 -5.72 -45.08 -11.50
C GLY A 223 -4.41 -44.37 -11.14
N ARG A 224 -4.26 -43.12 -11.58
CA ARG A 224 -3.03 -42.33 -11.44
C ARG A 224 -2.99 -41.47 -10.18
N PHE A 225 -4.02 -41.59 -9.34
CA PHE A 225 -4.03 -41.04 -7.99
C PHE A 225 -3.54 -42.12 -7.00
N PRO A 226 -2.53 -41.81 -6.16
CA PRO A 226 -2.15 -42.67 -5.04
C PRO A 226 -3.24 -42.73 -3.96
#